data_AF-A0A3D2UKE3-F1
#
_entry.id   AF-A0A3D2UKE3-F1
#
_cell.length_a   1.000
_cell.length_b   1.000
_cell.length_c   1.000
_cell.angle_alpha   90.00
_cell.angle_beta   90.00
_cell.angle_gamma   90.00
#
_symmetry.space_group_name_H-M   'P 1'
#
loop_
_entity.id
_entity.type
_entity.pdbx_description
1 polymer ?
#
loop_
_entity_poly.entity_id
_entity_poly.type
_entity_poly.pdbx_seq_one_letter_code
_entity_poly.pdbx_strand_id
1 'polypeptide(L)'
;EFGAFLHNTPWYLFPFDEKIKELWTETSLWGPGVLRKWERKIALTVEYGVKALYGGLTSAGSQATYGGPDESKIYAVTQNATSEMTNDDFEIVNEINDKQLVYVTRFEVFSTMIPVLMKDGLSFVEIAGNDEIAVTTLGNQDANYDFEYGEYLFDLPILTQAGETRAIIKVKVSELHLFLEELENKTDIRFEHMYDY
;
A
#
# COMPACT_ATOMS: atom_id res chain seq x y z
N GLU A 1 -15.67 -5.43 -3.34
CA GLU A 1 -14.93 -5.37 -4.61
C GLU A 1 -14.04 -4.14 -4.69
N PHE A 2 -14.58 -2.91 -4.78
CA PHE A 2 -13.74 -1.71 -4.88
C PHE A 2 -12.71 -1.57 -3.75
N GLY A 3 -13.12 -1.75 -2.49
CA GLY A 3 -12.17 -1.72 -1.36
C GLY A 3 -11.08 -2.81 -1.45
N ALA A 4 -11.44 -4.00 -1.94
CA ALA A 4 -10.48 -5.10 -2.13
C ALA A 4 -9.47 -4.78 -3.24
N PHE A 5 -9.91 -4.10 -4.30
CA PHE A 5 -9.07 -3.66 -5.42
C PHE A 5 -8.01 -2.64 -4.98
N LEU A 6 -8.37 -1.73 -4.07
CA LEU A 6 -7.48 -0.67 -3.60
C LEU A 6 -6.28 -1.16 -2.78
N HIS A 7 -6.30 -2.40 -2.30
CA HIS A 7 -5.15 -2.95 -1.56
C HIS A 7 -3.92 -3.18 -2.42
N ASN A 8 -4.12 -3.44 -3.72
CA ASN A 8 -3.06 -3.89 -4.61
C ASN A 8 -2.92 -3.03 -5.87
N THR A 9 -3.92 -2.19 -6.16
CA THR A 9 -3.97 -1.47 -7.43
C THR A 9 -4.49 -0.05 -7.23
N PRO A 10 -3.87 0.94 -7.91
CA PRO A 10 -4.36 2.31 -7.89
C PRO A 10 -5.82 2.42 -8.35
N TRP A 11 -6.60 3.26 -7.67
CA TRP A 11 -8.04 3.42 -7.91
C TRP A 11 -8.41 3.72 -9.37
N TYR A 12 -7.54 4.41 -10.12
CA TYR A 12 -7.81 4.85 -11.49
C TYR A 12 -7.79 3.71 -12.52
N LEU A 13 -7.25 2.55 -12.16
CA LEU A 13 -7.30 1.33 -12.98
C LEU A 13 -8.57 0.51 -12.74
N PHE A 14 -9.42 0.91 -11.79
CA PHE A 14 -10.66 0.19 -11.53
C PHE A 14 -11.63 0.31 -12.72
N PRO A 15 -12.27 -0.79 -13.17
CA PRO A 15 -13.09 -0.81 -14.38
C PRO A 15 -14.48 -0.16 -14.16
N PHE A 16 -14.50 1.16 -13.96
CA PHE A 16 -15.73 1.92 -13.73
C PHE A 16 -16.73 1.81 -14.88
N ASP A 17 -16.28 1.65 -16.12
CA ASP A 17 -17.16 1.49 -17.28
C ASP A 17 -17.91 0.14 -17.24
N GLU A 18 -17.27 -0.93 -16.77
CA GLU A 18 -17.92 -2.21 -16.53
C GLU A 18 -18.95 -2.09 -15.43
N LYS A 19 -18.66 -1.35 -14.35
CA LYS A 19 -19.63 -1.08 -13.28
C LYS A 19 -20.82 -0.27 -13.73
N ILE A 20 -20.67 0.63 -14.70
CA ILE A 20 -21.81 1.29 -15.35
C ILE A 20 -22.64 0.25 -16.12
N LYS A 21 -22.01 -0.63 -16.90
CA LYS A 21 -22.74 -1.68 -17.65
C LYS A 21 -23.53 -2.57 -16.70
N GLU A 22 -22.88 -3.11 -15.65
CA GLU A 22 -23.50 -3.91 -14.59
C GLU A 22 -24.67 -3.18 -13.92
N LEU A 23 -24.50 -1.89 -13.58
CA LEU A 23 -25.56 -1.07 -12.99
C LEU A 23 -26.81 -1.05 -13.87
N TRP A 24 -26.67 -0.99 -15.20
CA TRP A 24 -27.81 -0.94 -16.12
C TRP A 24 -28.40 -2.32 -16.46
N THR A 25 -27.59 -3.38 -16.45
CA THR A 25 -28.02 -4.73 -16.82
C THR A 25 -28.54 -5.55 -15.65
N GLU A 26 -27.97 -5.41 -14.45
CA GLU A 26 -28.25 -6.28 -13.31
C GLU A 26 -29.30 -5.71 -12.35
N THR A 27 -29.56 -4.41 -12.41
CA THR A 27 -30.54 -3.76 -11.52
C THR A 27 -31.78 -3.29 -12.26
N SER A 28 -32.96 -3.62 -11.72
CA SER A 28 -34.25 -3.29 -12.35
C SER A 28 -34.54 -1.79 -12.35
N LEU A 29 -35.07 -1.31 -13.48
CA LEU A 29 -35.60 0.05 -13.64
C LEU A 29 -36.98 0.26 -13.00
N TRP A 30 -37.65 -0.83 -12.61
CA TRP A 30 -39.06 -0.83 -12.21
C TRP A 30 -39.24 -1.45 -10.82
N GLY A 31 -40.46 -1.38 -10.29
CA GLY A 31 -40.82 -1.83 -8.94
C GLY A 31 -40.96 -0.67 -7.95
N PRO A 32 -41.06 -0.95 -6.64
CA PRO A 32 -41.28 0.08 -5.63
C PRO A 32 -40.21 1.19 -5.67
N GLY A 33 -40.64 2.45 -5.62
CA GLY A 33 -39.74 3.61 -5.60
C GLY A 33 -39.03 3.92 -6.92
N VAL A 34 -39.71 3.76 -8.07
CA VAL A 34 -39.17 3.96 -9.43
C VAL A 34 -38.35 5.26 -9.57
N LEU A 35 -38.88 6.40 -9.11
CA LEU A 35 -38.19 7.69 -9.22
C LEU A 35 -36.84 7.68 -8.51
N ARG A 36 -36.77 7.09 -7.31
CA ARG A 36 -35.53 6.98 -6.52
C ARG A 36 -34.53 5.99 -7.15
N LYS A 37 -35.04 4.96 -7.85
CA LYS A 37 -34.18 4.05 -8.62
C LYS A 37 -33.54 4.76 -9.81
N TRP A 38 -34.30 5.56 -10.54
CA TRP A 38 -33.79 6.33 -11.67
C TRP A 38 -32.80 7.40 -11.23
N GLU A 39 -33.14 8.16 -10.18
CA GLU A 39 -32.25 9.12 -9.54
C GLU A 39 -30.89 8.49 -9.22
N ARG A 40 -30.88 7.35 -8.50
CA ARG A 40 -29.66 6.63 -8.15
C ARG A 40 -28.89 6.12 -9.35
N LYS A 41 -29.57 5.56 -10.35
CA LYS A 41 -28.91 5.08 -11.57
C LYS A 41 -28.22 6.21 -12.32
N ILE A 42 -28.90 7.35 -12.47
CA ILE A 42 -28.32 8.53 -13.13
C ILE A 42 -27.13 9.05 -12.31
N ALA A 43 -27.30 9.22 -11.00
CA ALA A 43 -26.25 9.71 -10.12
C ALA A 43 -24.99 8.82 -10.16
N LEU A 44 -25.16 7.49 -10.04
CA LEU A 44 -24.04 6.54 -10.11
C LEU A 44 -23.42 6.48 -11.50
N THR A 45 -24.21 6.59 -12.56
CA THR A 45 -23.68 6.64 -13.94
C THR A 45 -22.80 7.87 -14.14
N VAL A 46 -23.22 9.03 -13.64
CA VAL A 46 -22.42 10.26 -13.69
C VAL A 46 -21.16 10.11 -12.86
N GLU A 47 -21.26 9.63 -11.62
CA GLU A 47 -20.12 9.44 -10.73
C GLU A 47 -19.07 8.49 -11.34
N TYR A 48 -19.48 7.30 -11.78
CA TYR A 48 -18.59 6.34 -12.40
C TYR A 48 -18.09 6.81 -13.76
N GLY A 49 -18.89 7.55 -14.52
CA GLY A 49 -18.46 8.12 -15.79
C GLY A 49 -17.34 9.14 -15.63
N VAL A 50 -17.46 10.03 -14.63
CA VAL A 50 -16.40 10.99 -14.28
C VAL A 50 -15.15 10.25 -13.80
N LYS A 51 -15.29 9.23 -12.97
CA LYS A 51 -14.16 8.41 -12.49
C LYS A 51 -13.47 7.62 -13.61
N ALA A 52 -14.24 7.06 -14.55
CA ALA A 52 -13.70 6.36 -15.71
C ALA A 52 -12.90 7.31 -16.61
N LEU A 53 -13.45 8.49 -16.89
CA LEU A 53 -12.75 9.51 -17.68
C LEU A 53 -11.46 9.96 -17.00
N TYR A 54 -11.55 10.34 -15.71
CA TYR A 54 -10.40 10.84 -14.97
C TYR A 54 -9.35 9.76 -14.77
N GLY A 55 -9.78 8.52 -14.49
CA GLY A 55 -8.90 7.39 -14.34
C GLY A 55 -8.17 7.05 -15.63
N GLY A 56 -8.87 7.05 -16.77
CA GLY A 56 -8.26 6.87 -18.09
C GLY A 56 -7.24 7.95 -18.45
N LEU A 57 -7.51 9.22 -18.12
CA LEU A 57 -6.55 10.31 -18.31
C LEU A 57 -5.30 10.14 -17.42
N THR A 58 -5.49 9.71 -16.17
CA THR A 58 -4.40 9.46 -15.23
C THR A 58 -3.53 8.31 -15.71
N SER A 59 -4.15 7.19 -16.10
CA SER A 59 -3.46 6.02 -16.65
C SER A 59 -2.67 6.37 -17.90
N ALA A 60 -3.27 7.10 -18.86
CA ALA A 60 -2.58 7.54 -20.07
C ALA A 60 -1.40 8.48 -19.76
N GLY A 61 -1.58 9.41 -18.82
CA GLY A 61 -0.52 10.33 -18.38
C GLY A 61 0.63 9.60 -17.68
N SER A 62 0.32 8.64 -16.80
CA SER A 62 1.28 7.80 -16.12
C SER A 62 2.08 6.95 -17.11
N GLN A 63 1.40 6.26 -18.02
CA GLN A 63 2.05 5.47 -19.08
C GLN A 63 2.97 6.32 -19.96
N ALA A 64 2.56 7.54 -20.30
CA ALA A 64 3.37 8.46 -21.11
C ALA A 64 4.60 9.00 -20.36
N THR A 65 4.53 9.14 -19.04
CA THR A 65 5.60 9.73 -18.22
C THR A 65 6.58 8.68 -17.69
N TYR A 66 6.06 7.54 -17.25
CA TYR A 66 6.80 6.50 -16.52
C TYR A 66 6.97 5.20 -17.32
N GLY A 67 6.42 5.11 -18.54
CA GLY A 67 6.72 4.01 -19.47
C GLY A 67 5.83 2.77 -19.37
N GLY A 68 4.84 2.73 -18.47
CA GLY A 68 3.87 1.63 -18.37
C GLY A 68 3.89 0.89 -17.02
N PRO A 69 3.52 -0.40 -16.98
CA PRO A 69 3.02 -1.13 -15.79
C PRO A 69 4.02 -1.37 -14.64
N ASP A 70 5.16 -0.69 -14.61
CA ASP A 70 6.02 -0.61 -13.42
C ASP A 70 5.35 0.15 -12.26
N GLU A 71 4.09 0.59 -12.41
CA GLU A 71 3.27 1.16 -11.35
C GLU A 71 3.10 0.22 -10.15
N SER A 72 3.28 -1.10 -10.32
CA SER A 72 3.21 -2.09 -9.24
C SER A 72 4.58 -2.52 -8.70
N LYS A 73 5.68 -1.95 -9.20
CA LYS A 73 7.04 -2.31 -8.78
C LYS A 73 7.74 -1.12 -8.13
N ILE A 74 8.50 -1.39 -7.09
CA ILE A 74 9.41 -0.43 -6.46
C ILE A 74 10.82 -0.99 -6.47
N TYR A 75 11.79 -0.17 -6.88
CA TYR A 75 13.19 -0.55 -6.87
C TYR A 75 13.83 -0.14 -5.54
N ALA A 76 14.68 -1.00 -5.01
CA ALA A 76 15.38 -0.76 -3.76
C ALA A 76 16.81 -1.30 -3.84
N VAL A 77 17.69 -0.74 -3.02
CA VAL A 77 19.05 -1.24 -2.85
C VAL A 77 19.13 -1.97 -1.53
N THR A 78 19.56 -3.22 -1.56
CA THR A 78 19.65 -4.09 -0.39
C THR A 78 21.08 -4.58 -0.17
N GLN A 79 21.30 -5.16 0.99
CA GLN A 79 22.44 -6.01 1.31
C GLN A 79 21.92 -7.38 1.76
N ASN A 80 22.76 -8.40 1.59
CA ASN A 80 22.47 -9.79 1.94
C ASN A 80 21.27 -10.43 1.22
N ALA A 81 20.78 -9.84 0.12
CA ALA A 81 19.78 -10.51 -0.70
C ALA A 81 20.38 -11.76 -1.34
N THR A 82 19.71 -12.90 -1.17
CA THR A 82 20.15 -14.18 -1.74
C THR A 82 19.18 -14.65 -2.82
N SER A 83 19.66 -15.52 -3.72
CA SER A 83 18.80 -16.12 -4.75
C SER A 83 17.64 -16.94 -4.19
N GLU A 84 17.74 -17.41 -2.94
CA GLU A 84 16.67 -18.17 -2.27
C GLU A 84 15.49 -17.29 -1.85
N MET A 85 15.71 -15.99 -1.69
CA MET A 85 14.65 -15.01 -1.37
C MET A 85 13.83 -14.61 -2.60
N THR A 86 14.32 -14.91 -3.80
CA THR A 86 13.70 -14.47 -5.07
C THR A 86 12.40 -15.22 -5.36
N ASN A 87 11.36 -14.48 -5.75
CA ASN A 87 10.05 -14.96 -6.15
C ASN A 87 9.37 -13.95 -7.12
N ASP A 88 8.10 -14.17 -7.49
CA ASP A 88 7.38 -13.30 -8.43
C ASP A 88 7.28 -11.83 -7.95
N ASP A 89 7.28 -11.60 -6.64
CA ASP A 89 7.13 -10.30 -6.00
C ASP A 89 8.43 -9.70 -5.46
N PHE A 90 9.55 -10.42 -5.50
CA PHE A 90 10.87 -9.95 -5.08
C PHE A 90 11.95 -10.55 -5.97
N GLU A 91 12.65 -9.73 -6.76
CA GLU A 91 13.71 -10.21 -7.66
C GLU A 91 14.98 -9.39 -7.51
N ILE A 92 16.13 -10.07 -7.54
CA ILE A 92 17.44 -9.42 -7.69
C ILE A 92 17.64 -9.07 -9.15
N VAL A 93 17.55 -7.77 -9.46
CA VAL A 93 17.65 -7.22 -10.82
C VAL A 93 19.10 -7.06 -11.24
N ASN A 94 19.96 -6.66 -10.30
CA ASN A 94 21.39 -6.47 -10.57
C ASN A 94 22.22 -6.57 -9.28
N GLU A 95 23.49 -6.91 -9.40
CA GLU A 95 24.46 -6.86 -8.31
C GLU A 95 25.42 -5.69 -8.52
N ILE A 96 25.59 -4.87 -7.48
CA ILE A 96 26.44 -3.67 -7.50
C ILE A 96 27.39 -3.76 -6.30
N ASN A 97 28.59 -4.30 -6.55
CA ASN A 97 29.61 -4.59 -5.52
C ASN A 97 29.07 -5.51 -4.40
N ASP A 98 28.94 -4.99 -3.18
CA ASP A 98 28.43 -5.68 -1.99
C ASP A 98 26.90 -5.49 -1.80
N LYS A 99 26.22 -4.86 -2.77
CA LYS A 99 24.80 -4.54 -2.72
C LYS A 99 24.04 -5.18 -3.87
N GLN A 100 22.74 -5.32 -3.71
CA GLN A 100 21.84 -5.79 -4.74
C GLN A 100 20.82 -4.72 -5.07
N LEU A 101 20.60 -4.46 -6.35
CA LEU A 101 19.42 -3.75 -6.83
C LEU A 101 18.31 -4.78 -6.95
N VAL A 102 17.24 -4.59 -6.20
CA VAL A 102 16.06 -5.47 -6.21
C VAL A 102 14.85 -4.70 -6.69
N TYR A 103 13.85 -5.42 -7.22
CA TYR A 103 12.49 -4.90 -7.26
C TYR A 103 11.63 -5.63 -6.24
N VAL A 104 10.61 -4.93 -5.75
CA VAL A 104 9.57 -5.48 -4.86
C VAL A 104 8.19 -5.08 -5.40
N THR A 105 7.20 -5.96 -5.29
CA THR A 105 5.81 -5.61 -5.58
C THR A 105 5.28 -4.63 -4.51
N ARG A 106 4.59 -3.59 -4.98
CA ARG A 106 4.07 -2.46 -4.19
C ARG A 106 2.89 -2.80 -3.28
N PHE A 107 2.53 -1.85 -2.41
CA PHE A 107 1.35 -1.86 -1.54
C PHE A 107 1.32 -2.94 -0.46
N GLU A 108 0.24 -3.72 -0.37
CA GLU A 108 0.06 -4.73 0.67
C GLU A 108 1.15 -5.81 0.62
N VAL A 109 1.59 -6.20 -0.57
CA VAL A 109 2.68 -7.18 -0.75
C VAL A 109 3.97 -6.66 -0.13
N PHE A 110 4.31 -5.39 -0.36
CA PHE A 110 5.48 -4.76 0.23
C PHE A 110 5.45 -4.83 1.77
N SER A 111 4.35 -4.39 2.38
CA SER A 111 4.21 -4.35 3.84
C SER A 111 4.20 -5.73 4.50
N THR A 112 3.77 -6.77 3.79
CA THR A 112 3.66 -8.13 4.35
C THR A 112 4.91 -8.97 4.11
N MET A 113 5.57 -8.80 2.95
CA MET A 113 6.74 -9.58 2.56
C MET A 113 8.03 -9.08 3.21
N ILE A 114 8.25 -7.77 3.23
CA ILE A 114 9.53 -7.20 3.70
C ILE A 114 9.88 -7.61 5.14
N PRO A 115 8.95 -7.58 6.12
CA PRO A 115 9.26 -8.03 7.48
C PRO A 115 9.76 -9.48 7.55
N VAL A 116 9.23 -10.36 6.68
CA VAL A 116 9.68 -11.77 6.62
C VAL A 116 11.09 -11.87 6.07
N LEU A 117 11.37 -11.19 4.96
CA LEU A 117 12.71 -11.21 4.34
C LEU A 117 13.78 -10.62 5.26
N MET A 118 13.42 -9.59 6.03
CA MET A 118 14.35 -8.97 6.99
C MET A 118 14.71 -9.90 8.15
N LYS A 119 13.79 -10.77 8.58
CA LYS A 119 14.10 -11.84 9.56
C LYS A 119 15.08 -12.85 9.01
N ASP A 120 15.04 -13.09 7.71
CA ASP A 120 15.97 -13.98 7.00
C ASP A 120 17.31 -13.29 6.67
N GLY A 121 17.54 -12.07 7.20
CA GLY A 121 18.82 -11.37 7.15
C GLY A 121 18.91 -10.30 6.04
N LEU A 122 17.85 -10.06 5.28
CA LEU A 122 17.80 -8.96 4.32
C LEU A 122 17.89 -7.61 5.04
N SER A 123 18.72 -6.70 4.53
CA SER A 123 18.72 -5.31 4.97
C SER A 123 18.62 -4.35 3.80
N PHE A 124 17.97 -3.22 4.02
CA PHE A 124 17.79 -2.18 3.00
C PHE A 124 18.81 -1.05 3.21
N VAL A 125 19.28 -0.48 2.12
CA VAL A 125 20.09 0.74 2.10
C VAL A 125 19.22 1.93 1.70
N GLU A 126 18.43 1.78 0.64
CA GLU A 126 17.46 2.77 0.18
C GLU A 126 16.26 2.08 -0.49
N ILE A 127 15.11 2.75 -0.46
CA ILE A 127 13.88 2.30 -1.12
C ILE A 127 13.38 3.44 -2.01
N ALA A 128 13.29 3.21 -3.33
CA ALA A 128 12.98 4.23 -4.33
C ALA A 128 13.83 5.51 -4.21
N GLY A 129 15.09 5.38 -3.80
CA GLY A 129 15.99 6.51 -3.57
C GLY A 129 15.76 7.29 -2.27
N ASN A 130 14.91 6.79 -1.36
CA ASN A 130 14.69 7.36 -0.04
C ASN A 130 15.50 6.59 1.03
N ASP A 131 15.99 7.32 2.03
CA ASP A 131 16.71 6.81 3.20
C ASP A 131 15.86 6.78 4.48
N GLU A 132 14.64 7.33 4.44
CA GLU A 132 13.64 7.28 5.51
C GLU A 132 12.34 6.64 5.00
N ILE A 133 11.69 5.86 5.86
CA ILE A 133 10.41 5.20 5.60
C ILE A 133 9.41 5.45 6.74
N ALA A 134 8.14 5.60 6.39
CA ALA A 134 7.05 5.73 7.34
C ALA A 134 6.47 4.35 7.60
N VAL A 135 6.30 4.04 8.88
CA VAL A 135 5.67 2.81 9.35
C VAL A 135 4.52 3.20 10.26
N THR A 136 3.35 2.60 10.05
CA THR A 136 2.27 2.69 11.03
C THR A 136 2.25 1.48 11.93
N THR A 137 1.92 1.75 13.19
CA THR A 137 1.72 0.76 14.23
C THR A 137 0.39 0.98 14.90
N LEU A 138 -0.20 -0.10 15.40
CA LEU A 138 -1.46 -0.07 16.13
C LEU A 138 -1.21 -0.39 17.60
N GLY A 139 -1.71 0.45 18.49
CA GLY A 139 -1.55 0.29 19.92
C GLY A 139 -2.74 0.85 20.69
N ASN A 140 -2.79 0.56 21.99
CA ASN A 140 -3.79 1.18 22.86
C ASN A 140 -3.50 2.68 23.02
N GLN A 141 -4.50 3.45 23.45
CA GLN A 141 -4.36 4.90 23.65
C GLN A 141 -3.22 5.31 24.61
N ASP A 142 -2.85 4.42 25.55
CA ASP A 142 -1.77 4.65 26.52
C ASP A 142 -0.45 3.94 26.13
N ALA A 143 -0.33 3.46 24.89
CA ALA A 143 0.86 2.74 24.42
C ALA A 143 2.10 3.64 24.41
N ASN A 144 3.26 3.06 24.75
CA ASN A 144 4.51 3.80 24.81
C ASN A 144 5.31 3.68 23.49
N TYR A 145 5.24 4.73 22.67
CA TYR A 145 5.96 4.86 21.40
C TYR A 145 7.41 5.38 21.54
N ASP A 146 8.09 4.99 22.62
CA ASP A 146 9.54 5.19 22.78
C ASP A 146 10.28 4.06 22.06
N PHE A 147 10.97 4.39 20.96
CA PHE A 147 11.74 3.46 20.12
C PHE A 147 13.19 3.92 20.01
N GLU A 148 14.13 2.98 20.02
CA GLU A 148 15.54 3.25 19.74
C GLU A 148 15.78 3.52 18.25
N TYR A 149 15.07 2.78 17.38
CA TYR A 149 15.29 2.80 15.92
C TYR A 149 14.15 3.49 15.13
N GLY A 150 13.43 4.43 15.74
CA GLY A 150 12.36 5.15 15.07
C GLY A 150 11.96 6.44 15.79
N GLU A 151 11.54 7.43 15.01
CA GLU A 151 11.00 8.69 15.51
C GLU A 151 9.47 8.63 15.50
N TYR A 152 8.87 8.62 16.68
CA TYR A 152 7.42 8.82 16.81
C TYR A 152 7.03 10.22 16.31
N LEU A 153 6.10 10.27 15.35
CA LEU A 153 5.61 11.55 14.82
C LEU A 153 4.31 11.99 15.51
N PHE A 154 3.28 11.14 15.43
CA PHE A 154 1.96 11.38 16.02
C PHE A 154 1.11 10.10 15.95
N ASP A 155 -0.02 10.09 16.68
CA ASP A 155 -1.05 9.05 16.61
C ASP A 155 -2.43 9.61 16.27
N LEU A 156 -3.29 8.73 15.73
CA LEU A 156 -4.69 9.01 15.41
C LEU A 156 -5.60 7.93 15.99
N PRO A 157 -6.75 8.28 16.58
CA PRO A 157 -7.69 7.29 17.09
C PRO A 157 -8.36 6.53 15.94
N ILE A 158 -8.55 5.23 16.12
CA ILE A 158 -9.31 4.41 15.17
C ILE A 158 -10.79 4.51 15.51
N LEU A 159 -11.53 5.23 14.66
CA LEU A 159 -12.95 5.54 14.91
C LEU A 159 -13.84 4.30 15.00
N THR A 160 -13.42 3.18 14.41
CA THR A 160 -14.15 1.91 14.43
C THR A 160 -13.76 0.99 15.58
N GLN A 161 -12.69 1.30 16.32
CA GLN A 161 -12.14 0.49 17.40
C GLN A 161 -11.81 1.37 18.61
N ALA A 162 -12.75 1.44 19.56
CA ALA A 162 -12.60 2.30 20.73
C ALA A 162 -11.37 1.91 21.57
N GLY A 163 -10.56 2.91 21.92
CA GLY A 163 -9.33 2.72 22.71
C GLY A 163 -8.10 2.35 21.88
N GLU A 164 -8.25 2.14 20.57
CA GLU A 164 -7.15 1.84 19.66
C GLU A 164 -6.69 3.09 18.91
N THR A 165 -5.36 3.21 18.76
CA THR A 165 -4.69 4.29 18.05
C THR A 165 -3.78 3.73 16.97
N ARG A 166 -3.61 4.50 15.89
CA ARG A 166 -2.61 4.28 14.86
C ARG A 166 -1.54 5.35 15.02
N ALA A 167 -0.33 4.95 15.42
CA ALA A 167 0.82 5.82 15.42
C ALA A 167 1.58 5.74 14.10
N ILE A 168 2.17 6.87 13.71
CA ILE A 168 3.06 7.00 12.57
C ILE A 168 4.48 7.16 13.13
N ILE A 169 5.35 6.23 12.75
CA ILE A 169 6.76 6.20 13.12
C ILE A 169 7.59 6.42 11.86
N LYS A 170 8.53 7.36 11.90
CA LYS A 170 9.52 7.56 10.85
C LYS A 170 10.78 6.77 11.19
N VAL A 171 11.25 5.96 10.26
CA VAL A 171 12.33 4.99 10.47
C VAL A 171 13.38 5.19 9.39
N LYS A 172 14.67 5.15 9.71
CA LYS A 172 15.68 5.11 8.66
C LYS A 172 15.65 3.75 7.98
N VAL A 173 15.70 3.74 6.65
CA VAL A 173 15.68 2.52 5.85
C VAL A 173 16.81 1.55 6.24
N SER A 174 18.00 2.07 6.55
CA SER A 174 19.14 1.28 7.02
C SER A 174 18.91 0.62 8.39
N GLU A 175 18.06 1.21 9.23
CA GLU A 175 17.77 0.76 10.60
C GLU A 175 16.43 0.02 10.69
N LEU A 176 15.71 -0.13 9.56
CA LEU A 176 14.36 -0.69 9.53
C LEU A 176 14.27 -2.11 10.12
N HIS A 177 15.30 -2.94 9.93
CA HIS A 177 15.32 -4.30 10.45
C HIS A 177 15.39 -4.31 11.99
N LEU A 178 16.16 -3.38 12.56
CA LEU A 178 16.28 -3.18 14.01
C LEU A 178 14.98 -2.64 14.59
N PHE A 179 14.33 -1.70 13.89
CA PHE A 179 13.02 -1.19 14.28
C PHE A 179 11.94 -2.28 14.30
N LEU A 180 11.87 -3.13 13.27
CA LEU A 180 10.90 -4.23 13.23
C LEU A 180 11.17 -5.26 14.33
N GLU A 181 12.44 -5.57 14.61
CA GLU A 181 12.81 -6.44 15.74
C GLU A 181 12.42 -5.82 17.09
N GLU A 182 12.68 -4.53 17.30
CA GLU A 182 12.26 -3.80 18.51
C GLU A 182 10.74 -3.82 18.67
N LEU A 183 10.00 -3.59 17.59
CA LEU A 183 8.54 -3.59 17.57
C LEU A 183 7.96 -4.96 17.93
N GLU A 184 8.54 -6.05 17.44
CA GLU A 184 8.11 -7.41 17.78
C GLU A 184 8.32 -7.78 19.26
N ASN A 185 9.27 -7.11 19.92
CA ASN A 185 9.53 -7.30 21.34
C ASN A 185 8.55 -6.51 22.24
N LYS A 186 7.76 -5.60 21.68
CA LYS A 186 6.69 -4.89 22.41
C LYS A 186 5.39 -5.69 22.41
N THR A 187 4.65 -5.63 23.51
CA THR A 187 3.40 -6.40 23.69
C THR A 187 2.13 -5.58 23.48
N ASP A 188 2.25 -4.25 23.57
CA ASP A 188 1.16 -3.27 23.54
C ASP A 188 1.01 -2.55 22.20
N ILE A 189 1.96 -2.76 21.29
CA ILE A 189 2.03 -2.16 19.97
C ILE A 189 2.28 -3.28 18.95
N ARG A 190 1.64 -3.20 17.78
CA ARG A 190 1.88 -4.14 16.67
C ARG A 190 2.10 -3.39 15.36
N PHE A 191 2.87 -4.01 14.48
CA PHE A 191 3.02 -3.56 13.10
C PHE A 191 1.68 -3.53 12.37
N GLU A 192 1.49 -2.54 11.51
CA GLU A 192 0.34 -2.45 10.64
C GLU A 192 0.72 -2.34 9.17
N HIS A 193 1.49 -1.31 8.83
CA HIS A 193 1.79 -1.01 7.44
C HIS A 193 3.08 -0.22 7.31
N MET A 194 3.74 -0.36 6.17
CA MET A 194 4.92 0.40 5.80
C MET A 194 4.72 0.99 4.40
N TYR A 195 4.95 2.29 4.28
CA TYR A 195 4.61 3.03 3.07
C TYR A 195 5.72 2.92 2.03
N ASP A 196 5.37 2.32 0.88
CA ASP A 196 6.18 2.26 -0.33
C ASP A 196 5.86 3.48 -1.21
N TYR A 197 6.56 4.58 -1.01
CA TYR A 197 6.30 5.81 -1.77
C TYR A 197 6.67 5.69 -3.24
#